data_AF-A0A920NJG8-F1
#
_entry.id   AF-A0A920NJG8-F1
#
_cell.length_a   1.000
_cell.length_b   1.000
_cell.length_c   1.000
_cell.angle_alpha   90.00
_cell.angle_beta   90.00
_cell.angle_gamma   90.00
#
_symmetry.space_group_name_H-M   'P 1'
#
loop_
_entity.id
_entity.type
_entity.pdbx_description
1 polymer ?
#
loop_
_entity_poly.entity_id
_entity_poly.type
_entity_poly.pdbx_seq_one_letter_code
_entity_poly.pdbx_strand_id
1 'polypeptide(L)'
;MAGRSKIYKDLGIEPVINAHGHPTAIGGNNPSKVVKEAMEDASLDYVKMSELVKISGERISEMLNVPFAMVTPGCSAALSLGAAACITRNNEGVIEQLPDVTGLPNEFIIQKQLRVSYDKAVTVPGGVLIEVGNEEGTSEKDIEEGNK
;
A
#
# COMPACT_ATOMS: atom_id res chain seq x y z
N MET A 1 21.58 -9.99 17.35
CA MET A 1 21.46 -11.35 17.94
C MET A 1 19.98 -11.67 18.11
N ALA A 2 19.52 -12.75 17.47
CA ALA A 2 18.17 -13.30 17.69
C ALA A 2 18.07 -13.98 19.07
N GLY A 3 16.87 -14.39 19.50
CA GLY A 3 16.70 -15.26 20.69
C GLY A 3 16.54 -14.57 22.05
N ARG A 4 16.44 -13.24 22.10
CA ARG A 4 16.34 -12.47 23.37
C ARG A 4 14.91 -12.24 23.87
N SER A 5 13.90 -12.40 23.01
CA SER A 5 12.50 -12.16 23.38
C SER A 5 11.99 -13.24 24.33
N LYS A 6 11.49 -12.84 25.49
CA LYS A 6 10.79 -13.75 26.42
C LYS A 6 9.44 -14.19 25.83
N ILE A 7 8.72 -13.27 25.19
CA ILE A 7 7.39 -13.52 24.59
C ILE A 7 7.45 -14.66 23.57
N TYR A 8 8.42 -14.66 22.66
CA TYR A 8 8.52 -15.73 21.65
C TYR A 8 8.91 -17.08 22.28
N LYS A 9 9.72 -17.09 23.33
CA LYS A 9 10.04 -18.32 24.08
C LYS A 9 8.81 -18.89 24.79
N ASP A 10 8.04 -18.04 25.46
CA ASP A 10 6.82 -18.44 26.15
C ASP A 10 5.76 -18.99 25.16
N LEU A 11 5.75 -18.48 23.93
CA LEU A 11 4.92 -18.98 22.83
C LEU A 11 5.49 -20.21 22.10
N GLY A 12 6.69 -20.69 22.46
CA GLY A 12 7.35 -21.81 21.78
C GLY A 12 7.84 -21.50 20.36
N ILE A 13 7.99 -20.22 20.01
CA ILE A 13 8.42 -19.75 18.69
C ILE A 13 9.92 -19.47 18.70
N GLU A 14 10.64 -20.09 17.75
CA GLU A 14 12.08 -19.88 17.59
C GLU A 14 12.38 -18.58 16.81
N PRO A 15 13.13 -17.62 17.38
CA PRO A 15 13.47 -16.39 16.67
C PRO A 15 14.54 -16.62 15.60
N VAL A 16 14.35 -16.00 14.44
CA VAL A 16 15.28 -16.10 13.29
C VAL A 16 16.30 -14.96 13.24
N ILE A 17 17.47 -15.21 12.64
CA ILE A 17 18.41 -14.16 12.24
C ILE A 17 18.05 -13.73 10.81
N ASN A 18 17.59 -12.49 10.66
CA ASN A 18 17.27 -11.93 9.36
C ASN A 18 18.53 -11.45 8.62
N ALA A 19 18.84 -12.09 7.49
CA ALA A 19 19.86 -11.66 6.52
C ALA A 19 19.27 -11.45 5.11
N HIS A 20 17.94 -11.32 5.00
CA HIS A 20 17.17 -11.25 3.74
C HIS A 20 16.50 -9.88 3.54
N GLY A 21 16.96 -8.83 4.25
CA GLY A 21 16.40 -7.48 4.14
C GLY A 21 15.13 -7.30 4.95
N HIS A 22 14.00 -6.96 4.31
CA HIS A 22 12.75 -6.58 4.99
C HIS A 22 11.55 -7.45 4.60
N PRO A 23 11.64 -8.79 4.66
CA PRO A 23 10.54 -9.62 4.17
C PRO A 23 9.34 -9.57 5.14
N THR A 24 8.16 -9.39 4.57
CA THR A 24 6.88 -9.38 5.32
C THR A 24 6.68 -10.67 6.11
N ALA A 25 7.13 -11.80 5.59
CA ALA A 25 6.98 -13.12 6.21
C ALA A 25 7.63 -13.24 7.59
N ILE A 26 8.60 -12.39 7.94
CA ILE A 26 9.26 -12.39 9.26
C ILE A 26 9.04 -11.08 10.03
N GLY A 27 8.04 -10.28 9.64
CA GLY A 27 7.63 -9.07 10.37
C GLY A 27 8.34 -7.78 9.94
N GLY A 28 9.10 -7.79 8.84
CA GLY A 28 9.71 -6.57 8.29
C GLY A 28 10.85 -6.01 9.16
N ASN A 29 10.76 -4.74 9.51
CA ASN A 29 11.80 -4.00 10.22
C ASN A 29 11.54 -3.88 11.72
N ASN A 30 12.62 -3.92 12.50
CA ASN A 30 12.56 -3.59 13.91
C ASN A 30 12.60 -2.07 14.10
N PRO A 31 11.60 -1.44 14.74
CA PRO A 31 11.62 -0.01 15.00
C PRO A 31 12.83 0.37 15.86
N SER A 32 13.41 1.55 15.59
CA SER A 32 14.49 2.13 16.38
C SER A 32 14.01 2.49 17.79
N LYS A 33 14.93 2.74 18.71
CA LYS A 33 14.59 3.15 20.09
C LYS A 33 13.70 4.39 20.11
N VAL A 34 14.06 5.41 19.33
CA VAL A 34 13.30 6.67 19.24
C VAL A 34 11.87 6.43 18.75
N VAL A 35 11.68 5.55 17.76
CA VAL A 35 10.34 5.23 17.26
C VAL A 35 9.52 4.47 18.31
N LYS A 36 10.13 3.52 19.04
CA LYS A 36 9.45 2.78 20.10
C LYS A 36 8.99 3.69 21.23
N GLU A 37 9.83 4.65 21.64
CA GLU A 37 9.48 5.63 22.67
C GLU A 37 8.32 6.52 22.22
N ALA A 38 8.32 6.98 20.96
CA ALA A 38 7.19 7.75 20.40
C ALA A 38 5.89 6.93 20.30
N MET A 39 5.98 5.63 19.99
CA MET A 39 4.81 4.73 19.97
C MET A 39 4.21 4.55 21.38
N GLU A 40 5.07 4.41 22.39
CA GLU A 40 4.63 4.31 23.79
C GLU A 40 3.94 5.61 24.24
N ASP A 41 4.56 6.75 23.95
CA ASP A 41 4.01 8.08 24.27
C ASP A 41 2.64 8.31 23.59
N ALA A 42 2.55 8.03 22.29
CA ALA A 42 1.30 8.18 21.54
C ALA A 42 0.18 7.22 22.01
N SER A 43 0.52 6.12 22.69
CA SER A 43 -0.47 5.15 23.18
C SER A 43 -1.28 5.65 24.39
N LEU A 44 -0.87 6.76 24.99
CA LEU A 44 -1.49 7.32 26.21
C LEU A 44 -2.79 8.07 25.93
N ASP A 45 -2.99 8.55 24.69
CA ASP A 45 -4.10 9.44 24.34
C ASP A 45 -4.83 9.02 23.06
N TYR A 46 -6.10 9.40 22.97
CA TYR A 46 -6.88 9.31 21.73
C TYR A 46 -6.86 10.65 21.01
N VAL A 47 -6.70 10.60 19.68
CA VAL A 47 -6.71 11.80 18.82
C VAL A 47 -7.72 11.65 17.69
N LYS A 48 -8.09 12.78 17.08
CA LYS A 48 -8.82 12.75 15.81
C LYS A 48 -7.88 12.26 14.71
N MET A 49 -8.11 11.04 14.24
CA MET A 49 -7.26 10.42 13.22
C MET A 49 -7.16 11.25 11.92
N SER A 50 -8.21 11.99 11.56
CA SER A 50 -8.20 12.90 10.41
C SER A 50 -7.13 13.99 10.54
N GLU A 51 -6.89 14.51 11.75
CA GLU A 51 -5.85 15.52 12.00
C GLU A 51 -4.47 14.88 11.94
N LEU A 52 -4.29 13.69 12.52
CA LEU A 52 -3.02 12.96 12.46
C LEU A 52 -2.64 12.57 11.02
N VAL A 53 -3.60 12.08 10.23
CA VAL A 53 -3.39 11.75 8.81
C VAL A 53 -3.01 12.99 8.01
N LYS A 54 -3.67 14.14 8.26
CA LYS A 54 -3.34 15.41 7.61
C LYS A 54 -1.90 15.85 7.93
N ILE A 55 -1.53 15.91 9.21
CA ILE A 55 -0.20 16.39 9.65
C ILE A 55 0.92 15.47 9.16
N SER A 56 0.73 14.15 9.29
CA SER A 56 1.71 13.18 8.77
C SER A 56 1.83 13.25 7.25
N GLY A 57 0.72 13.46 6.54
CA GLY A 57 0.69 13.68 5.09
C GLY A 57 1.46 14.93 4.66
N GLU A 58 1.22 16.07 5.31
CA GLU A 58 1.95 17.33 5.07
C GLU A 58 3.46 17.10 5.21
N ARG A 59 3.89 16.44 6.31
CA ARG A 59 5.30 16.16 6.55
C ARG A 59 5.94 15.27 5.50
N ILE A 60 5.23 14.25 5.03
CA ILE A 60 5.72 13.35 3.96
C ILE A 60 5.75 14.09 2.61
N SER A 61 4.74 14.91 2.33
CA SER A 61 4.66 15.65 1.06
C SER A 61 5.84 16.62 0.88
N GLU A 62 6.26 17.30 1.97
CA GLU A 62 7.47 18.12 2.00
C GLU A 62 8.73 17.29 1.71
N MET A 63 8.88 16.12 2.34
CA MET A 63 10.05 15.25 2.17
C MET A 63 10.18 14.72 0.74
N LEU A 64 9.05 14.40 0.10
CA LEU A 64 9.01 13.83 -1.25
C LEU A 64 8.88 14.89 -2.35
N ASN A 65 8.70 16.16 -2.00
CA ASN A 65 8.44 17.26 -2.92
C ASN A 65 7.24 16.96 -3.86
N VAL A 66 6.12 16.55 -3.26
CA VAL A 66 4.86 16.24 -3.95
C VAL A 66 3.72 17.11 -3.40
N PRO A 67 2.66 17.38 -4.17
CA PRO A 67 1.56 18.24 -3.72
C PRO A 67 0.73 17.62 -2.58
N PHE A 68 0.72 16.29 -2.44
CA PHE A 68 -0.05 15.60 -1.42
C PHE A 68 0.54 14.22 -1.11
N ALA A 69 0.46 13.80 0.16
CA ALA A 69 0.78 12.45 0.60
C ALA A 69 -0.17 12.03 1.73
N MET A 70 -0.39 10.73 1.87
CA MET A 70 -1.25 10.16 2.91
C MET A 70 -0.64 8.85 3.45
N VAL A 71 -0.69 8.69 4.78
CA VAL A 71 -0.34 7.42 5.43
C VAL A 71 -1.53 6.47 5.36
N THR A 72 -1.28 5.24 4.91
CA THR A 72 -2.25 4.15 4.86
C THR A 72 -1.78 2.99 5.75
N PRO A 73 -2.66 2.05 6.16
CA PRO A 73 -2.24 0.91 6.98
C PRO A 73 -1.30 -0.06 6.26
N GLY A 74 -1.11 0.07 4.95
CA GLY A 74 -0.15 -0.71 4.16
C GLY A 74 -0.35 -0.54 2.66
N CYS A 75 0.59 -1.08 1.86
CA CYS A 75 0.61 -0.90 0.40
C CYS A 75 -0.64 -1.43 -0.31
N SER A 76 -1.25 -2.52 0.16
CA SER A 76 -2.49 -3.05 -0.43
C SER A 76 -3.65 -2.04 -0.29
N ALA A 77 -3.78 -1.40 0.88
CA ALA A 77 -4.75 -0.35 1.08
C ALA A 77 -4.45 0.89 0.23
N ALA A 78 -3.17 1.27 0.10
CA ALA A 78 -2.75 2.36 -0.78
C ALA A 78 -3.12 2.12 -2.25
N LEU A 79 -2.84 0.92 -2.78
CA LEU A 79 -3.21 0.53 -4.14
C LEU A 79 -4.73 0.53 -4.33
N SER A 80 -5.47 -0.02 -3.37
CA SER A 80 -6.94 -0.07 -3.42
C SER A 80 -7.54 1.34 -3.41
N LEU A 81 -7.08 2.23 -2.53
CA LEU A 81 -7.53 3.62 -2.45
C LEU A 81 -7.13 4.42 -3.69
N GLY A 82 -5.91 4.22 -4.20
CA GLY A 82 -5.47 4.85 -5.45
C GLY A 82 -6.31 4.41 -6.64
N ALA A 83 -6.61 3.12 -6.75
CA ALA A 83 -7.51 2.59 -7.78
C ALA A 83 -8.93 3.17 -7.65
N ALA A 84 -9.48 3.21 -6.44
CA ALA A 84 -10.79 3.82 -6.19
C ALA A 84 -10.83 5.30 -6.60
N ALA A 85 -9.78 6.07 -6.29
CA ALA A 85 -9.65 7.46 -6.71
C ALA A 85 -9.59 7.61 -8.24
N CYS A 86 -8.87 6.72 -8.95
CA CYS A 86 -8.81 6.71 -10.40
C CYS A 86 -10.15 6.36 -11.06
N ILE A 87 -10.90 5.40 -10.51
CA ILE A 87 -12.22 5.00 -10.99
C ILE A 87 -13.23 6.14 -10.82
N THR A 88 -13.26 6.73 -9.63
CA THR A 88 -14.26 7.74 -9.26
C THR A 88 -13.94 9.15 -9.79
N ARG A 89 -12.68 9.42 -10.15
CA ARG A 89 -12.22 10.70 -10.76
C ARG A 89 -12.70 11.95 -10.01
N ASN A 90 -12.67 11.90 -8.67
CA ASN A 90 -13.11 12.98 -7.79
C ASN A 90 -14.62 13.31 -7.87
N ASN A 91 -15.46 12.38 -8.35
CA ASN A 91 -16.90 12.50 -8.33
C ASN A 91 -17.48 11.86 -7.06
N GLU A 92 -17.84 12.69 -6.08
CA GLU A 92 -18.41 12.24 -4.79
C GLU A 92 -19.67 11.39 -4.95
N GLY A 93 -20.48 11.66 -5.99
CA GLY A 93 -21.74 10.95 -6.23
C GLY A 93 -21.57 9.48 -6.60
N VAL A 94 -20.37 9.06 -7.02
CA VAL A 94 -20.09 7.66 -7.39
C VAL A 94 -19.15 6.96 -6.40
N ILE A 95 -18.66 7.66 -5.37
CA ILE A 95 -17.81 7.03 -4.33
C ILE A 95 -18.61 5.94 -3.59
N GLU A 96 -19.85 6.25 -3.23
CA GLU A 96 -20.76 5.30 -2.56
C GLU A 96 -21.22 4.15 -3.47
N GLN A 97 -20.96 4.22 -4.79
CA GLN A 97 -21.28 3.15 -5.73
C GLN A 97 -20.27 2.00 -5.64
N LEU A 98 -19.02 2.26 -5.24
CA LEU A 98 -17.98 1.25 -5.17
C LEU A 98 -18.36 0.11 -4.20
N PRO A 99 -18.00 -1.16 -4.51
CA PRO A 99 -17.19 -1.60 -5.64
C PRO A 99 -17.99 -1.89 -6.91
N ASP A 100 -19.28 -1.54 -6.97
CA ASP A 100 -20.04 -1.61 -8.23
C ASP A 100 -19.57 -0.48 -9.16
N VAL A 101 -18.86 -0.88 -10.20
CA VAL A 101 -18.28 0.02 -11.21
C VAL A 101 -19.13 0.11 -12.47
N THR A 102 -20.41 -0.31 -12.42
CA THR A 102 -21.31 -0.22 -13.57
C THR A 102 -21.38 1.22 -14.09
N GLY A 103 -21.00 1.41 -15.35
CA GLY A 103 -20.97 2.74 -15.99
C GLY A 103 -19.76 3.61 -15.62
N LEU A 104 -18.78 3.09 -14.88
CA LEU A 104 -17.53 3.78 -14.54
C LEU A 104 -16.33 3.18 -15.28
N PRO A 105 -15.32 3.99 -15.64
CA PRO A 105 -14.07 3.46 -16.18
C PRO A 105 -13.27 2.76 -15.08
N ASN A 106 -12.88 1.52 -15.29
CA ASN A 106 -12.26 0.69 -14.26
C ASN A 106 -11.06 -0.15 -14.74
N GLU A 107 -10.51 0.14 -15.91
CA GLU A 107 -9.38 -0.60 -16.47
C GLU A 107 -8.04 0.01 -16.07
N PHE A 108 -7.09 -0.86 -15.69
CA PHE A 108 -5.74 -0.51 -15.24
C PHE A 108 -4.72 -1.32 -16.02
N ILE A 109 -3.91 -0.62 -16.84
CA ILE A 109 -2.86 -1.26 -17.61
C ILE A 109 -1.72 -1.70 -16.68
N ILE A 110 -1.26 -2.95 -16.85
CA ILE A 110 -0.13 -3.50 -16.12
C ILE A 110 0.77 -4.32 -17.05
N GLN A 111 2.09 -4.14 -16.91
CA GLN A 111 3.07 -4.89 -17.71
C GLN A 111 3.13 -6.33 -17.23
N LYS A 112 3.02 -7.28 -18.16
CA LYS A 112 2.90 -8.72 -17.85
C LYS A 112 4.08 -9.26 -17.04
N GLN A 113 5.31 -8.85 -17.35
CA GLN A 113 6.51 -9.26 -16.62
C GLN A 113 6.60 -8.70 -15.18
N LEU A 114 5.83 -7.67 -14.84
CA LEU A 114 5.85 -7.02 -13.52
C LEU A 114 4.72 -7.49 -12.61
N ARG A 115 3.94 -8.49 -13.04
CA ARG A 115 2.86 -9.07 -12.24
C ARG A 115 3.41 -9.64 -10.93
N VAL A 116 2.78 -9.25 -9.83
CA VAL A 116 3.07 -9.74 -8.48
C VAL A 116 1.78 -10.01 -7.74
N SER A 117 1.79 -10.86 -6.71
CA SER A 117 0.56 -11.18 -5.96
C SER A 117 -0.18 -9.97 -5.38
N TYR A 118 0.52 -8.85 -5.17
CA TYR A 118 -0.02 -7.61 -4.62
C TYR A 118 -0.80 -6.73 -5.60
N ASP A 119 -0.57 -6.83 -6.91
CA ASP A 119 -1.22 -5.95 -7.89
C ASP A 119 -2.74 -6.14 -7.92
N LYS A 120 -3.23 -7.30 -7.49
CA LYS A 120 -4.65 -7.63 -7.30
C LYS A 120 -5.37 -6.67 -6.34
N ALA A 121 -4.65 -5.92 -5.51
CA ALA A 121 -5.26 -4.89 -4.67
C ALA A 121 -6.05 -3.85 -5.50
N VAL A 122 -5.63 -3.59 -6.74
CA VAL A 122 -6.33 -2.70 -7.67
C VAL A 122 -7.76 -3.19 -8.02
N THR A 123 -8.02 -4.49 -7.89
CA THR A 123 -9.35 -5.06 -8.19
C THR A 123 -10.33 -4.93 -7.03
N VAL A 124 -9.86 -4.61 -5.82
CA VAL A 124 -10.70 -4.45 -4.62
C VAL A 124 -11.84 -3.44 -4.83
N PRO A 125 -11.59 -2.22 -5.37
CA PRO A 125 -12.68 -1.28 -5.67
C PRO A 125 -13.42 -1.58 -6.99
N GLY A 126 -13.23 -2.74 -7.61
CA GLY A 126 -13.85 -3.09 -8.90
C GLY A 126 -12.96 -2.84 -10.13
N GLY A 127 -11.68 -2.53 -9.93
CA GLY A 127 -10.72 -2.39 -11.03
C GLY A 127 -10.47 -3.70 -11.78
N VAL A 128 -10.15 -3.61 -13.07
CA VAL A 128 -9.76 -4.72 -13.94
C VAL A 128 -8.36 -4.46 -14.46
N LEU A 129 -7.47 -5.44 -14.29
CA LEU A 129 -6.10 -5.35 -14.81
C LEU A 129 -6.07 -5.76 -16.28
N ILE A 130 -5.55 -4.89 -17.13
CA ILE A 130 -5.29 -5.16 -18.54
C ILE A 130 -3.80 -5.42 -18.71
N GLU A 131 -3.45 -6.69 -18.96
CA GLU A 131 -2.06 -7.07 -19.18
C GLU A 131 -1.58 -6.64 -20.56
N VAL A 132 -0.42 -6.00 -20.62
CA VAL A 132 0.27 -5.63 -21.85
C VAL A 132 1.68 -6.21 -21.88
N GLY A 133 2.22 -6.38 -23.09
CA GLY A 133 3.52 -7.01 -23.30
C GLY A 133 3.53 -8.52 -23.05
N ASN A 134 4.70 -9.08 -22.79
CA ASN A 134 4.91 -10.51 -22.56
C ASN A 134 5.85 -10.76 -21.37
N GLU A 135 6.29 -12.02 -21.19
CA GLU A 135 7.16 -12.40 -20.06
C GLU A 135 8.58 -11.81 -20.18
N GLU A 136 9.03 -11.49 -21.40
CA GLU A 136 10.38 -11.01 -21.69
C GLU A 136 10.46 -9.48 -21.74
N GLY A 137 9.36 -8.79 -22.07
CA GLY A 137 9.38 -7.36 -22.29
C GLY A 137 8.02 -6.73 -22.58
N THR A 138 7.99 -5.40 -22.43
CA THR A 138 6.85 -4.53 -22.77
C THR A 138 7.39 -3.31 -23.49
N SER A 139 6.82 -2.99 -24.66
CA SER A 139 7.14 -1.80 -25.46
C SER A 139 6.09 -0.71 -25.29
N GLU A 140 6.41 0.52 -25.72
CA GLU A 140 5.44 1.64 -25.72
C GLU A 140 4.19 1.31 -26.55
N LYS A 141 4.36 0.63 -27.69
CA LYS A 141 3.25 0.20 -28.54
C LYS A 141 2.30 -0.76 -27.83
N ASP A 142 2.82 -1.67 -27.00
CA ASP A 142 1.98 -2.60 -26.22
C ASP A 142 1.11 -1.83 -25.21
N ILE A 143 1.65 -0.77 -24.60
CA ILE A 143 0.92 0.09 -23.67
C ILE A 143 -0.16 0.88 -24.41
N GLU A 144 0.16 1.47 -25.56
CA GLU A 144 -0.80 2.21 -26.40
C GLU A 144 -1.94 1.30 -26.90
N GLU A 145 -1.62 0.06 -27.27
CA GLU A 145 -2.62 -0.92 -27.73
C GLU A 145 -3.56 -1.39 -26.62
N GLY A 146 -3.11 -1.40 -25.37
CA GLY A 146 -3.93 -1.72 -24.18
C GLY A 146 -4.80 -0.56 -23.69
N ASN A 147 -4.66 0.65 -24.27
CA ASN A 147 -5.41 1.85 -23.90
C ASN A 147 -6.55 2.17 -24.90
N LYS A 148 -7.17 1.13 -25.47
CA LYS A 148 -8.27 1.24 -26.46
C LYS A 148 -9.63 1.10 -25.79
#